data_AF-A0A5N4CWA0-F1
#
_entry.id   AF-A0A5N4CWA0-F1
#
_cell.length_a   1.000
_cell.length_b   1.000
_cell.length_c   1.000
_cell.angle_alpha   90.00
_cell.angle_beta   90.00
_cell.angle_gamma   90.00
#
_symmetry.space_group_name_H-M   'P 1'
#
loop_
_entity.id
_entity.type
_entity.pdbx_description
1 polymer ?
#
loop_
_entity_poly.entity_id
_entity_poly.type
_entity_poly.pdbx_seq_one_letter_code
_entity_poly.pdbx_strand_id
1 'polypeptide(L)'
;MESALAWVALFPVQLALFLPPATIPPPDAEEDSRLQMNKVRAQLIGAFKEQLEMRRSLLELENTNVELHIDTSRHLLTIADWERERTHHLVRRARTPGRDQEPVEANADGGEGESAEPHEVALAREEVSMLLAEQRRTAALKAGLEQCLANAKKKVSQMEKLLPAQVISEDQREVLRLLCRAHELEVENTELQASSLCRKNLLCQKDFVIQRYHQHRLLCEQIIQDQRQLLQGEPARPAPCPRL
;
A
#
# COMPACT_ATOMS: atom_id res chain seq x y z
N MET A 1 59.41 53.16 -59.25
CA MET A 1 57.95 52.94 -59.37
C MET A 1 57.81 51.86 -60.43
N GLU A 2 57.40 50.62 -60.19
CA GLU A 2 56.76 49.88 -59.10
C GLU A 2 57.47 48.50 -59.12
N SER A 3 57.60 47.77 -58.02
CA SER A 3 56.56 46.82 -57.63
C SER A 3 56.85 46.34 -56.21
N ALA A 4 56.29 47.06 -55.24
CA ALA A 4 56.22 46.67 -53.83
C ALA A 4 55.10 45.64 -53.57
N LEU A 5 54.75 44.80 -54.56
CA LEU A 5 53.62 43.87 -54.49
C LEU A 5 54.01 42.39 -54.58
N ALA A 6 55.30 42.06 -54.50
CA ALA A 6 55.75 40.66 -54.55
C ALA A 6 55.65 39.92 -53.19
N TRP A 7 55.45 40.63 -52.08
CA TRP A 7 55.48 40.02 -50.74
C TRP A 7 54.11 39.65 -50.16
N VAL A 8 53.00 40.07 -50.77
CA VAL A 8 51.64 39.73 -50.29
C VAL A 8 51.18 38.35 -50.80
N ALA A 9 51.87 37.77 -51.80
CA ALA A 9 51.47 36.49 -52.41
C ALA A 9 52.10 35.23 -51.77
N LEU A 10 52.94 35.37 -50.73
CA LEU A 10 53.63 34.23 -50.11
C LEU A 10 53.17 33.91 -48.67
N PHE A 11 52.23 34.68 -48.12
CA PHE A 11 51.72 34.44 -46.76
C PHE A 11 50.61 33.37 -46.60
N PRO A 12 49.89 32.86 -47.63
CA PRO A 12 48.89 31.81 -47.39
C PRO A 12 49.50 30.40 -47.27
N VAL A 13 50.71 30.16 -47.78
CA VAL A 13 51.24 28.78 -47.91
C VAL A 13 52.05 28.34 -46.67
N GLN A 14 52.56 29.28 -45.88
CA GLN A 14 53.31 28.96 -44.66
C GLN A 14 52.42 28.60 -43.44
N LEU A 15 51.09 28.81 -43.54
CA LEU A 15 50.13 28.46 -42.48
C LEU A 15 49.49 27.07 -42.66
N ALA A 16 49.87 26.34 -43.72
CA ALA A 16 49.40 24.96 -43.93
C ALA A 16 50.33 23.90 -43.29
N LEU A 17 51.52 24.30 -42.82
CA LEU A 17 52.51 23.40 -42.21
C LEU A 17 52.40 23.32 -40.67
N PHE A 18 51.45 24.04 -40.07
CA PHE A 18 51.27 24.09 -38.62
C PHE A 18 49.85 23.71 -38.16
N LEU A 19 49.07 23.04 -39.02
CA LEU A 19 47.86 22.35 -38.56
C LEU A 19 48.24 20.89 -38.29
N PRO A 20 48.16 20.39 -37.05
CA PRO A 20 48.37 18.97 -36.79
C PRO A 20 47.39 18.18 -37.67
N PRO A 21 47.81 17.04 -38.26
CA PRO A 21 46.92 16.25 -39.08
C PRO A 21 45.68 15.95 -38.26
N ALA A 22 44.51 16.32 -38.79
CA ALA A 22 43.23 15.90 -38.24
C ALA A 22 43.29 14.38 -38.16
N THR A 23 43.53 13.88 -36.95
CA THR A 23 43.65 12.47 -36.68
C THR A 23 42.22 11.97 -36.70
N ILE A 24 41.73 11.65 -37.89
CA ILE A 24 40.46 10.96 -38.07
C ILE A 24 40.66 9.62 -37.34
N PRO A 25 39.95 9.35 -36.23
CA PRO A 25 40.09 8.08 -35.54
C PRO A 25 39.71 6.95 -36.51
N PRO A 26 40.34 5.77 -36.39
CA PRO A 26 40.05 4.65 -37.28
C PRO A 26 38.55 4.30 -37.19
N PRO A 27 37.86 4.06 -38.32
CA PRO A 27 36.40 3.85 -38.37
C PRO A 27 35.92 2.68 -37.47
N ASP A 28 36.78 1.71 -37.21
CA ASP A 28 36.49 0.57 -36.31
C ASP A 28 36.34 1.00 -34.84
N ALA A 29 37.04 2.06 -34.40
CA ALA A 29 36.99 2.54 -33.01
C ALA A 29 35.69 3.31 -32.70
N GLU A 30 35.14 4.02 -33.68
CA GLU A 30 33.86 4.72 -33.54
C GLU A 30 32.69 3.71 -33.49
N GLU A 31 32.73 2.68 -34.33
CA GLU A 31 31.72 1.63 -34.36
C GLU A 31 31.74 0.82 -33.04
N ASP A 32 32.92 0.47 -32.53
CA ASP A 32 33.07 -0.17 -31.20
C ASP A 32 32.55 0.71 -30.06
N SER A 33 32.81 2.02 -30.10
CA SER A 33 32.27 2.97 -29.12
C SER A 33 30.74 3.02 -29.16
N ARG A 34 30.14 3.04 -30.36
CA ARG A 34 28.68 3.02 -30.54
C ARG A 34 28.07 1.71 -30.03
N LEU A 35 28.73 0.58 -30.25
CA LEU A 35 28.30 -0.72 -29.73
C LEU A 35 28.36 -0.75 -28.19
N GLN A 36 29.45 -0.27 -27.59
CA GLN A 36 29.58 -0.15 -26.14
C GLN A 36 28.50 0.74 -25.54
N MET A 37 28.25 1.91 -26.14
CA MET A 37 27.18 2.82 -25.74
C MET A 37 25.80 2.15 -25.77
N ASN A 38 25.47 1.48 -26.88
CA ASN A 38 24.19 0.80 -27.01
C ASN A 38 24.01 -0.31 -25.95
N LYS A 39 25.09 -1.02 -25.61
CA LYS A 39 25.10 -2.02 -24.55
C LYS A 39 24.82 -1.39 -23.18
N VAL A 40 25.48 -0.29 -22.84
CA VAL A 40 25.26 0.44 -21.58
C VAL A 40 23.83 0.95 -21.49
N ARG A 41 23.33 1.58 -22.56
CA ARG A 41 21.95 2.06 -22.64
C ARG A 41 20.95 0.93 -22.41
N ALA A 42 21.13 -0.21 -23.08
CA ALA A 42 20.25 -1.35 -22.94
C ALA A 42 20.25 -1.92 -21.51
N GLN A 43 21.43 -2.00 -20.88
CA GLN A 43 21.54 -2.46 -19.50
C GLN A 43 20.86 -1.51 -18.50
N LEU A 44 21.03 -0.19 -18.67
CA LEU A 44 20.33 0.80 -17.83
C LEU A 44 18.82 0.73 -17.99
N ILE A 45 18.33 0.67 -19.24
CA ILE A 45 16.89 0.55 -19.51
C ILE A 45 16.33 -0.72 -18.84
N GLY A 46 17.02 -1.85 -18.95
CA GLY A 46 16.62 -3.09 -18.29
C GLY A 46 16.54 -2.94 -16.78
N ALA A 47 17.61 -2.41 -16.17
CA ALA A 47 17.69 -2.23 -14.73
C ALA A 47 16.64 -1.22 -14.20
N PHE A 48 16.41 -0.12 -14.91
CA PHE A 48 15.38 0.87 -14.57
C PHE A 48 13.97 0.27 -14.63
N LYS A 49 13.67 -0.50 -15.68
CA LYS A 49 12.39 -1.21 -15.81
C LYS A 49 12.17 -2.20 -14.67
N GLU A 50 13.17 -3.02 -14.33
CA GLU A 50 13.11 -3.92 -13.17
C GLU A 50 12.84 -3.12 -11.88
N GLN A 51 13.53 -1.99 -11.69
CA GLN A 51 13.40 -1.14 -10.52
C GLN A 51 12.00 -0.52 -10.37
N LEU A 52 11.38 -0.16 -11.49
CA LEU A 52 10.04 0.42 -11.54
C LEU A 52 8.97 -0.65 -11.38
N GLU A 53 9.15 -1.82 -12.00
CA GLU A 53 8.24 -2.96 -11.85
C GLU A 53 8.15 -3.38 -10.39
N MET A 54 9.30 -3.56 -9.73
CA MET A 54 9.33 -3.88 -8.29
C MET A 54 8.62 -2.82 -7.44
N ARG A 55 8.73 -1.52 -7.78
CA ARG A 55 7.99 -0.46 -7.06
C ARG A 55 6.49 -0.56 -7.30
N ARG A 56 6.05 -0.85 -8.53
CA ARG A 56 4.63 -1.04 -8.85
C ARG A 56 4.07 -2.25 -8.11
N SER A 57 4.77 -3.38 -8.14
CA SER A 57 4.37 -4.57 -7.39
C SER A 57 4.30 -4.32 -5.88
N LEU A 58 5.23 -3.55 -5.31
CA LEU A 58 5.14 -3.15 -3.90
C LEU A 58 3.88 -2.33 -3.61
N LEU A 59 3.52 -1.41 -4.51
CA LEU A 59 2.33 -0.58 -4.37
C LEU A 59 1.04 -1.40 -4.49
N GLU A 60 1.02 -2.39 -5.39
CA GLU A 60 -0.07 -3.37 -5.49
C GLU A 60 -0.18 -4.26 -4.24
N LEU A 61 0.94 -4.70 -3.66
CA LEU A 61 0.94 -5.44 -2.41
C LEU A 61 0.39 -4.62 -1.24
N GLU A 62 0.69 -3.32 -1.18
CA GLU A 62 0.08 -2.44 -0.18
C GLU A 62 -1.43 -2.33 -0.35
N ASN A 63 -1.92 -2.24 -1.59
CA ASN A 63 -3.35 -2.18 -1.88
C ASN A 63 -4.06 -3.48 -1.45
N THR A 64 -3.51 -4.63 -1.82
CA THR A 64 -4.06 -5.94 -1.42
C THR A 64 -3.99 -6.14 0.10
N ASN A 65 -2.95 -5.66 0.78
CA ASN A 65 -2.87 -5.71 2.24
C ASN A 65 -4.02 -4.93 2.90
N VAL A 66 -4.38 -3.77 2.36
CA VAL A 66 -5.51 -2.98 2.86
C VAL A 66 -6.85 -3.68 2.63
N GLU A 67 -7.04 -4.30 1.46
CA GLU A 67 -8.24 -5.09 1.15
C GLU A 67 -8.39 -6.27 2.15
N LEU A 68 -7.32 -7.03 2.37
CA LEU A 68 -7.28 -8.11 3.38
C LEU A 68 -7.63 -7.58 4.78
N HIS A 69 -7.16 -6.38 5.13
CA HIS A 69 -7.47 -5.75 6.42
C HIS A 69 -8.95 -5.37 6.55
N ILE A 70 -9.55 -4.86 5.46
CA ILE A 70 -10.98 -4.52 5.42
C ILE A 70 -11.82 -5.79 5.59
N ASP A 71 -11.49 -6.86 4.89
CA ASP A 71 -12.23 -8.12 4.98
C ASP A 71 -12.07 -8.79 6.34
N THR A 72 -10.86 -8.76 6.91
CA THR A 72 -10.62 -9.22 8.29
C THR A 72 -11.51 -8.44 9.27
N SER A 73 -11.59 -7.13 9.12
CA SER A 73 -12.40 -6.26 9.98
C SER A 73 -13.90 -6.57 9.84
N ARG A 74 -14.36 -6.89 8.63
CA ARG A 74 -15.76 -7.29 8.35
C ARG A 74 -16.14 -8.57 9.09
N HIS A 75 -15.33 -9.62 8.98
CA HIS A 75 -15.60 -10.89 9.66
C HIS A 75 -15.52 -10.76 11.19
N LEU A 76 -14.58 -9.95 11.70
CA LEU A 76 -14.52 -9.63 13.13
C LEU A 76 -15.77 -8.91 13.64
N LEU A 77 -16.38 -8.06 12.82
CA LEU A 77 -17.65 -7.41 13.16
C LEU A 77 -18.79 -8.43 13.28
N THR A 78 -18.91 -9.37 12.33
CA THR A 78 -19.88 -10.47 12.39
C THR A 78 -19.74 -11.29 13.67
N ILE A 79 -18.50 -11.61 14.06
CA ILE A 79 -18.21 -12.34 15.31
C ILE A 79 -18.64 -11.51 16.53
N ALA A 80 -18.27 -10.23 16.58
CA ALA A 80 -18.58 -9.35 17.71
C ALA A 80 -20.09 -9.09 17.88
N ASP A 81 -20.84 -8.98 16.77
CA ASP A 81 -22.28 -8.79 16.81
C ASP A 81 -23.00 -10.04 17.35
N TRP A 82 -22.56 -11.24 16.96
CA TRP A 82 -23.07 -12.49 17.56
C TRP A 82 -22.72 -12.61 19.06
N GLU A 83 -21.47 -12.32 19.44
CA GLU A 83 -21.04 -12.38 20.85
C GLU A 83 -21.91 -11.44 21.72
N ARG A 84 -22.24 -10.26 21.20
CA ARG A 84 -23.16 -9.32 21.85
C ARG A 84 -24.57 -9.92 22.02
N GLU A 85 -25.18 -10.43 20.94
CA GLU A 85 -26.52 -11.01 21.00
C GLU A 85 -26.59 -12.20 21.97
N ARG A 86 -25.56 -13.06 21.95
CA ARG A 86 -25.42 -14.18 22.92
C ARG A 86 -25.46 -13.67 24.36
N THR A 87 -24.73 -12.61 24.69
CA THR A 87 -24.75 -12.04 26.05
C THR A 87 -26.11 -11.44 26.43
N HIS A 88 -26.80 -10.77 25.50
CA HIS A 88 -28.15 -10.24 25.74
C HIS A 88 -29.17 -11.35 26.02
N HIS A 89 -29.12 -12.45 25.26
CA HIS A 89 -29.97 -13.62 25.51
C HIS A 89 -29.72 -14.23 26.90
N LEU A 90 -28.46 -14.37 27.31
CA LEU A 90 -28.10 -14.89 28.64
C LEU A 90 -28.64 -13.99 29.76
N VAL A 91 -28.48 -12.66 29.64
CA VAL A 91 -29.00 -11.70 30.62
C VAL A 91 -30.54 -11.71 30.66
N ARG A 92 -31.21 -11.82 29.52
CA ARG A 92 -32.68 -11.92 29.45
C ARG A 92 -33.19 -13.20 30.12
N ARG A 93 -32.53 -14.34 29.88
CA ARG A 93 -32.85 -15.62 30.54
C ARG A 93 -32.67 -15.51 32.06
N ALA A 94 -31.57 -14.90 32.51
CA ALA A 94 -31.31 -14.69 33.94
C ALA A 94 -32.35 -13.77 34.64
N ARG A 95 -32.95 -12.82 33.92
CA ARG A 95 -34.02 -11.94 34.45
C ARG A 95 -35.41 -12.58 34.49
N THR A 96 -35.61 -13.75 33.88
CA THR A 96 -36.89 -14.46 33.85
C THR A 96 -36.75 -15.87 34.43
N PRO A 97 -36.60 -16.04 35.76
CA PRO A 97 -36.31 -17.34 36.36
C PRO A 97 -37.56 -18.21 36.65
N GLY A 98 -38.77 -17.78 36.26
CA GLY A 98 -39.97 -18.48 36.74
C GLY A 98 -41.19 -18.29 35.86
N ARG A 99 -41.36 -19.15 34.85
CA ARG A 99 -42.71 -19.50 34.36
C ARG A 99 -42.78 -20.85 33.64
N ASP A 100 -41.99 -21.85 34.03
CA ASP A 100 -42.21 -23.22 33.58
C ASP A 100 -41.99 -24.17 34.76
N GLN A 101 -43.03 -24.32 35.59
CA GLN A 101 -43.24 -25.52 36.40
C GLN A 101 -44.31 -26.35 35.70
N GLU A 102 -43.87 -27.30 34.89
CA GLU A 102 -44.63 -28.51 34.59
C GLU A 102 -43.64 -29.67 34.80
N PRO A 103 -43.96 -30.69 35.61
CA PRO A 103 -43.04 -31.76 35.92
C PRO A 103 -43.05 -32.76 34.76
N VAL A 104 -42.00 -32.77 33.94
CA VAL A 104 -41.71 -33.92 33.07
C VAL A 104 -40.50 -34.65 33.63
N GLU A 105 -40.80 -35.88 34.02
CA GLU A 105 -39.96 -36.97 34.50
C GLU A 105 -38.52 -37.00 33.96
N ALA A 106 -37.64 -37.33 34.89
CA ALA A 106 -36.25 -37.75 34.77
C ALA A 106 -35.80 -38.21 33.37
N ASN A 107 -34.96 -37.40 32.73
CA ASN A 107 -33.70 -37.84 32.12
C ASN A 107 -32.67 -36.72 32.31
N ALA A 108 -31.91 -36.83 33.40
CA ALA A 108 -30.68 -36.07 33.56
C ALA A 108 -29.60 -36.75 32.72
N ASP A 109 -29.33 -36.19 31.54
CA ASP A 109 -27.97 -36.11 31.02
C ASP A 109 -27.66 -34.63 30.85
N GLY A 110 -26.74 -34.16 31.68
CA GLY A 110 -26.48 -32.76 31.95
C GLY A 110 -25.53 -32.15 30.94
N GLY A 111 -25.78 -30.88 30.61
CA GLY A 111 -24.84 -30.07 29.84
C GLY A 111 -25.52 -28.84 29.26
N GLU A 112 -25.57 -27.79 30.06
CA GLU A 112 -25.58 -26.38 29.65
C GLU A 112 -25.91 -26.10 28.18
N GLY A 113 -27.15 -25.67 27.92
CA GLY A 113 -27.52 -25.10 26.62
C GLY A 113 -26.82 -23.76 26.39
N GLU A 114 -25.52 -23.82 26.10
CA GLU A 114 -24.84 -22.82 25.30
C GLU A 114 -25.62 -22.70 23.99
N SER A 115 -26.08 -21.50 23.65
CA SER A 115 -26.58 -21.25 22.30
C SER A 115 -25.45 -21.62 21.34
N ALA A 116 -25.61 -22.74 20.62
CA ALA A 116 -24.62 -23.23 19.67
C ALA A 116 -24.24 -22.11 18.70
N GLU A 117 -22.94 -22.00 18.40
CA GLU A 117 -22.43 -20.98 17.49
C GLU A 117 -23.09 -21.14 16.10
N PRO A 118 -23.71 -20.08 15.56
CA PRO A 118 -24.26 -20.11 14.22
C PRO A 118 -23.18 -20.40 13.19
N HIS A 119 -23.55 -21.14 12.15
CA HIS A 119 -22.64 -21.51 11.06
C HIS A 119 -21.90 -20.31 10.46
N GLU A 120 -22.59 -19.17 10.29
CA GLU A 120 -22.00 -17.94 9.76
C GLU A 120 -20.83 -17.41 10.60
N VAL A 121 -20.89 -17.58 11.93
CA VAL A 121 -19.86 -17.12 12.86
C VAL A 121 -18.67 -18.07 12.85
N ALA A 122 -18.94 -19.38 12.81
CA ALA A 122 -17.90 -20.39 12.65
C ALA A 122 -17.11 -20.18 11.34
N LEU A 123 -17.82 -19.95 10.23
CA LEU A 123 -17.20 -19.56 8.95
C LEU A 123 -16.40 -18.26 9.08
N ALA A 124 -16.94 -17.22 9.73
CA ALA A 124 -16.21 -15.97 9.92
C ALA A 124 -14.90 -16.15 10.70
N ARG A 125 -14.85 -17.08 11.69
CA ARG A 125 -13.60 -17.40 12.42
C ARG A 125 -12.58 -18.12 11.52
N GLU A 126 -13.04 -19.03 10.67
CA GLU A 126 -12.20 -19.70 9.68
C GLU A 126 -11.63 -18.70 8.66
N GLU A 127 -12.49 -17.82 8.12
CA GLU A 127 -12.10 -16.76 7.18
C GLU A 127 -11.07 -15.80 7.80
N VAL A 128 -11.26 -15.36 9.05
CA VAL A 128 -10.25 -14.55 9.77
C VAL A 128 -8.92 -15.29 9.85
N SER A 129 -8.94 -16.59 10.14
CA SER A 129 -7.71 -17.39 10.23
C SER A 129 -6.99 -17.48 8.88
N MET A 130 -7.73 -17.65 7.79
CA MET A 130 -7.20 -17.66 6.42
C MET A 130 -6.63 -16.28 6.02
N LEU A 131 -7.39 -15.20 6.23
CA LEU A 131 -6.99 -13.84 5.91
C LEU A 131 -5.72 -13.40 6.66
N LEU A 132 -5.58 -13.77 7.93
CA LEU A 132 -4.36 -13.51 8.70
C LEU A 132 -3.16 -14.31 8.16
N ALA A 133 -3.38 -15.53 7.67
CA ALA A 133 -2.32 -16.31 7.02
C ALA A 133 -1.88 -15.66 5.70
N GLU A 134 -2.83 -15.20 4.87
CA GLU A 134 -2.51 -14.45 3.65
C GLU A 134 -1.79 -13.14 3.97
N GLN A 135 -2.22 -12.40 4.99
CA GLN A 135 -1.56 -11.16 5.39
C GLN A 135 -0.08 -11.38 5.73
N ARG A 136 0.26 -12.47 6.41
CA ARG A 136 1.65 -12.86 6.71
C ARG A 136 2.43 -13.18 5.44
N ARG A 137 1.82 -13.89 4.48
CA ARG A 137 2.45 -14.19 3.19
C ARG A 137 2.71 -12.93 2.38
N THR A 138 1.72 -12.04 2.29
CA THR A 138 1.84 -10.73 1.64
C THR A 138 2.95 -9.89 2.28
N ALA A 139 3.04 -9.86 3.61
CA ALA A 139 4.11 -9.16 4.32
C ALA A 139 5.50 -9.76 4.04
N ALA A 140 5.62 -11.09 3.99
CA ALA A 140 6.87 -11.75 3.65
C ALA A 140 7.31 -11.47 2.20
N LEU A 141 6.36 -11.52 1.26
CA LEU A 141 6.61 -11.20 -0.14
C LEU A 141 7.05 -9.74 -0.30
N LYS A 142 6.36 -8.81 0.38
CA LYS A 142 6.73 -7.39 0.40
C LYS A 142 8.17 -7.19 0.88
N ALA A 143 8.54 -7.78 2.02
CA ALA A 143 9.90 -7.68 2.56
C ALA A 143 10.96 -8.24 1.59
N GLY A 144 10.66 -9.36 0.91
CA GLY A 144 11.53 -9.91 -0.13
C GLY A 144 11.70 -8.96 -1.33
N LEU A 145 10.60 -8.36 -1.79
CA LEU A 145 10.60 -7.39 -2.89
C LEU A 145 11.35 -6.10 -2.52
N GLU A 146 11.20 -5.58 -1.31
CA GLU A 146 11.95 -4.43 -0.80
C GLU A 146 13.46 -4.69 -0.80
N GLN A 147 13.87 -5.90 -0.37
CA GLN A 147 15.27 -6.31 -0.41
C GLN A 147 15.81 -6.42 -1.84
N CYS A 148 15.05 -7.04 -2.75
CA CYS A 148 15.40 -7.11 -4.17
C CYS A 148 15.52 -5.72 -4.79
N LEU A 149 14.60 -4.82 -4.47
CA LEU A 149 14.61 -3.44 -4.92
C LEU A 149 15.84 -2.68 -4.40
N ALA A 150 16.22 -2.87 -3.14
CA ALA A 150 17.43 -2.28 -2.57
C ALA A 150 18.70 -2.75 -3.31
N ASN A 151 18.76 -4.04 -3.64
CA ASN A 151 19.86 -4.61 -4.42
C ASN A 151 19.91 -4.04 -5.85
N ALA A 152 18.77 -3.92 -6.51
CA ALA A 152 18.69 -3.33 -7.85
C ALA A 152 19.09 -1.86 -7.87
N LYS A 153 18.64 -1.06 -6.88
CA LYS A 153 19.10 0.33 -6.71
C LYS A 153 20.62 0.41 -6.59
N LYS A 154 21.23 -0.46 -5.78
CA LYS A 154 22.70 -0.51 -5.63
C LYS A 154 23.40 -0.83 -6.95
N LYS A 155 22.88 -1.82 -7.71
CA LYS A 155 23.41 -2.20 -9.03
C LYS A 155 23.33 -1.03 -10.02
N VAL A 156 22.19 -0.35 -10.07
CA VAL A 156 21.99 0.84 -10.90
C VAL A 156 22.98 1.95 -10.53
N SER A 157 23.11 2.29 -9.25
CA SER A 157 24.06 3.33 -8.81
C SER A 157 25.52 2.96 -9.11
N GLN A 158 25.87 1.67 -9.12
CA GLN A 158 27.20 1.23 -9.55
C GLN A 158 27.39 1.40 -11.05
N MET A 159 26.38 1.06 -11.86
CA MET A 159 26.42 1.25 -13.30
C MET A 159 26.52 2.74 -13.67
N GLU A 160 25.75 3.60 -13.01
CA GLU A 160 25.75 5.06 -13.20
C GLU A 160 27.13 5.68 -12.95
N LYS A 161 27.85 5.22 -11.92
CA LYS A 161 29.21 5.68 -11.61
C LYS A 161 30.23 5.32 -12.68
N LEU A 162 30.01 4.23 -13.41
CA LEU A 162 30.90 3.77 -14.48
C LEU A 162 30.57 4.41 -15.83
N LEU A 163 29.46 5.16 -15.96
CA LEU A 163 29.07 5.81 -17.21
C LEU A 163 30.12 6.81 -17.72
N PRO A 164 30.69 7.73 -16.92
CA PRO A 164 31.61 8.74 -17.45
C PRO A 164 32.85 8.16 -18.13
N ALA A 165 33.28 6.95 -17.74
CA ALA A 165 34.44 6.27 -18.31
C ALA A 165 34.13 5.55 -19.64
N GLN A 166 32.85 5.34 -19.97
CA GLN A 166 32.41 4.56 -21.15
C GLN A 166 31.86 5.42 -22.28
N VAL A 167 31.77 6.74 -22.09
CA VAL A 167 31.12 7.67 -23.00
C VAL A 167 32.15 8.58 -23.65
N ILE A 168 32.25 8.53 -24.96
CA ILE A 168 33.29 9.25 -25.72
C ILE A 168 32.71 10.50 -26.40
N SER A 169 31.45 10.46 -26.88
CA SER A 169 30.82 11.61 -27.55
C SER A 169 29.89 12.42 -26.64
N GLU A 170 29.76 13.71 -26.93
CA GLU A 170 28.85 14.62 -26.23
C GLU A 170 27.38 14.19 -26.37
N ASP A 171 26.94 13.86 -27.59
CA ASP A 171 25.57 13.39 -27.86
C ASP A 171 25.24 12.13 -27.06
N GLN A 172 26.18 11.18 -27.01
CA GLN A 172 26.02 9.95 -26.25
C GLN A 172 25.88 10.22 -24.74
N ARG A 173 26.62 11.20 -24.23
CA ARG A 173 26.53 11.65 -22.83
C ARG A 173 25.19 12.31 -22.55
N GLU A 174 24.69 13.12 -23.48
CA GLU A 174 23.38 13.75 -23.38
C GLU A 174 22.26 12.71 -23.28
N VAL A 175 22.25 11.73 -24.18
CA VAL A 175 21.23 10.66 -24.20
C VAL A 175 21.18 9.90 -22.87
N LEU A 176 22.34 9.54 -22.31
CA LEU A 176 22.38 8.84 -21.01
C LEU A 176 21.91 9.73 -19.86
N ARG A 177 22.24 11.03 -19.89
CA ARG A 177 21.76 11.98 -18.88
C ARG A 177 20.24 12.11 -18.91
N LEU A 178 19.67 12.26 -20.10
CA LEU A 178 18.21 12.31 -20.29
C LEU A 178 17.55 11.00 -19.85
N LEU A 179 18.16 9.84 -20.14
CA LEU A 179 17.64 8.55 -19.69
C LEU A 179 17.61 8.46 -18.15
N CYS A 180 18.68 8.86 -17.47
CA CYS A 180 18.72 8.88 -16.00
C CYS A 180 17.67 9.86 -15.45
N ARG A 181 17.55 11.06 -16.05
CA ARG A 181 16.56 12.06 -15.64
C ARG A 181 15.12 11.57 -15.84
N ALA A 182 14.83 10.87 -16.93
CA ALA A 182 13.53 10.27 -17.16
C ALA A 182 13.20 9.23 -16.08
N HIS A 183 14.16 8.39 -15.71
CA HIS A 183 14.00 7.42 -14.63
C HIS A 183 13.77 8.07 -13.27
N GLU A 184 14.52 9.13 -12.93
CA GLU A 184 14.29 9.91 -11.71
C GLU A 184 12.84 10.41 -11.63
N LEU A 185 12.33 10.99 -12.72
CA LEU A 185 10.96 11.49 -12.81
C LEU A 185 9.92 10.35 -12.71
N GLU A 186 10.20 9.19 -13.31
CA GLU A 186 9.31 8.02 -13.17
C GLU A 186 9.31 7.49 -11.73
N VAL A 187 10.46 7.51 -11.04
CA VAL A 187 10.53 7.17 -9.62
C VAL A 187 9.70 8.14 -8.78
N GLU A 188 9.88 9.45 -8.97
CA GLU A 188 9.08 10.49 -8.29
C GLU A 188 7.57 10.30 -8.54
N ASN A 189 7.17 9.97 -9.78
CA ASN A 189 5.78 9.68 -10.10
C ASN A 189 5.24 8.47 -9.31
N THR A 190 5.99 7.37 -9.24
CA THR A 190 5.57 6.21 -8.44
C THR A 190 5.49 6.52 -6.94
N GLU A 191 6.34 7.40 -6.42
CA GLU A 191 6.30 7.83 -5.01
C GLU A 191 5.07 8.72 -4.72
N LEU A 192 4.69 9.57 -5.67
CA LEU A 192 3.44 10.34 -5.59
C LEU A 192 2.21 9.41 -5.62
N GLN A 193 2.22 8.37 -6.45
CA GLN A 193 1.15 7.35 -6.46
C GLN A 193 1.06 6.63 -5.12
N ALA A 194 2.19 6.24 -4.53
CA ALA A 194 2.24 5.58 -3.22
C ALA A 194 1.69 6.50 -2.11
N SER A 195 2.09 7.78 -2.12
CA SER A 195 1.61 8.78 -1.17
C SER A 195 0.10 9.02 -1.29
N SER A 196 -0.41 9.07 -2.52
CA SER A 196 -1.84 9.18 -2.80
C SER A 196 -2.62 7.98 -2.27
N LEU A 197 -2.11 6.76 -2.49
CA LEU A 197 -2.73 5.53 -1.98
C LEU A 197 -2.73 5.48 -0.44
N CYS A 198 -1.59 5.79 0.20
CA CYS A 198 -1.49 5.87 1.65
C CYS A 198 -2.53 6.83 2.24
N ARG A 199 -2.70 8.01 1.63
CA ARG A 199 -3.71 8.98 2.04
C ARG A 199 -5.13 8.43 1.89
N LYS A 200 -5.45 7.75 0.80
CA LYS A 200 -6.77 7.11 0.61
C LYS A 200 -7.04 6.06 1.69
N ASN A 201 -6.07 5.20 1.98
CA ASN A 201 -6.19 4.16 3.01
C ASN A 201 -6.43 4.75 4.40
N LEU A 202 -5.70 5.82 4.74
CA LEU A 202 -5.91 6.53 6.00
C LEU A 202 -7.30 7.17 6.09
N LEU A 203 -7.83 7.70 4.99
CA LEU A 203 -9.19 8.23 4.96
C LEU A 203 -10.22 7.11 5.18
N CYS A 204 -10.09 5.98 4.49
CA CYS A 204 -10.97 4.82 4.70
C CYS A 204 -10.93 4.35 6.17
N GLN A 205 -9.74 4.26 6.78
CA GLN A 205 -9.60 3.90 8.21
C GLN A 205 -10.32 4.91 9.12
N LYS A 206 -10.20 6.20 8.84
CA LYS A 206 -10.90 7.25 9.58
C LYS A 206 -12.41 7.16 9.43
N ASP A 207 -12.91 6.82 8.24
CA ASP A 207 -14.35 6.63 8.00
C ASP A 207 -14.92 5.50 8.86
N PHE A 208 -14.19 4.39 9.02
CA PHE A 208 -14.60 3.31 9.94
C PHE A 208 -14.68 3.78 11.41
N VAL A 209 -13.71 4.57 11.87
CA VAL A 209 -13.73 5.15 13.22
C VAL A 209 -14.94 6.05 13.40
N ILE A 210 -15.21 6.92 12.42
CA ILE A 210 -16.37 7.83 12.42
C ILE A 210 -17.67 7.03 12.47
N GLN A 211 -17.83 5.98 11.65
CA GLN A 211 -19.00 5.11 11.65
C GLN A 211 -19.22 4.46 13.03
N ARG A 212 -18.16 3.96 13.66
CA ARG A 212 -18.24 3.39 15.01
C ARG A 212 -18.69 4.41 16.06
N TYR A 213 -18.19 5.65 15.98
CA TYR A 213 -18.65 6.74 16.87
C TYR A 213 -20.13 7.07 16.66
N HIS A 214 -20.61 7.09 15.41
CA HIS A 214 -22.02 7.31 15.11
C HIS A 214 -22.90 6.21 15.70
N GLN A 215 -22.51 4.94 15.54
CA GLN A 215 -23.22 3.81 16.15
C GLN A 215 -23.25 3.92 17.67
N HIS A 216 -22.11 4.24 18.30
CA HIS A 216 -22.02 4.40 19.75
C HIS A 216 -22.95 5.53 20.24
N ARG A 217 -22.95 6.67 19.55
CA ARG A 217 -23.83 7.80 19.88
C ARG A 217 -25.31 7.40 19.81
N LEU A 218 -25.73 6.72 18.74
CA LEU A 218 -27.11 6.25 18.59
C LEU A 218 -27.50 5.28 19.72
N LEU A 219 -26.61 4.36 20.08
CA LEU A 219 -26.82 3.45 21.21
C LEU A 219 -26.97 4.22 22.53
N CYS A 220 -26.12 5.21 22.79
CA CYS A 220 -26.24 6.05 23.98
C CYS A 220 -27.56 6.83 24.00
N GLU A 221 -27.97 7.41 22.87
CA GLU A 221 -29.25 8.11 22.74
C GLU A 221 -30.43 7.16 23.03
N GLN A 222 -30.39 5.93 22.52
CA GLN A 222 -31.41 4.92 22.78
C GLN A 222 -31.46 4.49 24.25
N ILE A 223 -30.31 4.20 24.87
CA ILE A 223 -30.24 3.87 26.31
C ILE A 223 -30.82 5.01 27.16
N ILE A 224 -30.49 6.25 26.84
CA ILE A 224 -31.02 7.43 27.55
C ILE A 224 -32.54 7.51 27.38
N GLN A 225 -33.07 7.24 26.18
CA GLN A 225 -34.51 7.22 25.94
C GLN A 225 -35.20 6.11 26.74
N ASP A 226 -34.68 4.89 26.72
CA ASP A 226 -35.22 3.75 27.46
C ASP A 226 -35.22 4.03 28.97
N GLN A 227 -34.11 4.58 29.50
CA GLN A 227 -34.01 4.99 30.91
C GLN A 227 -35.03 6.07 31.28
N ARG A 228 -35.27 7.07 30.41
CA ARG A 228 -36.28 8.11 30.64
C ARG A 228 -37.69 7.52 30.66
N GLN A 229 -38.00 6.59 29.78
CA GLN A 229 -39.30 5.90 29.75
C GLN A 229 -39.52 5.09 31.04
N LEU A 230 -38.50 4.39 31.52
CA LEU A 230 -38.55 3.66 32.79
C LEU A 230 -38.79 4.59 33.98
N LEU A 231 -38.11 5.74 34.02
CA LEU A 231 -38.28 6.73 35.10
C LEU A 231 -39.66 7.42 35.08
N GLN A 232 -40.30 7.54 33.91
CA GLN A 232 -41.64 8.13 33.77
C GLN A 232 -42.77 7.12 34.03
N GLY A 233 -42.46 5.83 34.12
CA GLY A 233 -43.41 4.71 34.22
C GLY A 233 -43.96 4.38 35.61
N GLU A 234 -43.67 5.16 36.66
CA GLU A 234 -44.22 4.93 38.01
C GLU A 234 -44.77 6.21 38.68
N PRO A 235 -46.06 6.53 38.52
CA PRO A 235 -46.81 7.21 39.56
C PRO A 235 -47.48 6.14 40.44
N ALA A 236 -46.95 5.93 41.64
CA ALA A 236 -47.62 5.17 42.69
C ALA A 236 -49.03 5.74 42.88
N ARG A 237 -50.04 4.97 42.46
CA ARG A 237 -51.45 5.31 42.66
C ARG A 237 -51.71 5.24 44.17
N PRO A 238 -52.08 6.34 44.87
CA PRO A 238 -52.32 6.27 46.30
C PRO A 238 -53.51 5.32 46.54
N ALA A 239 -53.30 4.34 47.42
CA ALA A 239 -54.31 3.37 47.79
C ALA A 239 -55.58 4.09 48.29
N PRO A 240 -56.79 3.70 47.84
CA PRO A 240 -58.01 4.31 48.35
C PRO A 240 -58.16 3.96 49.83
N CYS A 241 -58.28 5.01 50.67
CA CYS A 241 -58.52 4.86 52.10
C CYS A 241 -59.84 4.07 52.33
N PRO A 242 -59.88 3.07 53.21
CA PRO A 242 -61.10 2.39 53.56
C PRO A 242 -62.01 3.35 54.34
N ARG A 243 -63.23 3.57 53.84
CA ARG A 243 -64.27 4.31 54.57
C ARG A 243 -64.85 3.39 55.65
N LEU A 244 -64.82 3.87 56.89
CA LEU A 244 -65.62 3.37 58.02
C LEU A 244 -67.11 3.64 57.79
#